data_AF-A0A533V2N9-F1
#
_entry.id   AF-A0A533V2N9-F1
#
_cell.length_a   1.000
_cell.length_b   1.000
_cell.length_c   1.000
_cell.angle_alpha   90.00
_cell.angle_beta   90.00
_cell.angle_gamma   90.00
#
_symmetry.space_group_name_H-M   'P 1'
#
loop_
_entity.id
_entity.type
_entity.pdbx_description
1 polymer ?
#
loop_
_entity_poly.entity_id
_entity_poly.type
_entity_poly.pdbx_seq_one_letter_code
_entity_poly.pdbx_strand_id
1 'polypeptide(L)'
;MIQYPQNIHIKLLFSIVSLLLLAIVAYAPPFLQKVLAASDTHIVAAGDWGCSSNTEKTVNNAKSMNPQLLLALGDYSYEKTSTCWLDLIKPVDSITKINFGNHDDGKDSLVNSYLTHFGLSKPYYSFDIHNVHVLTMATEEKFGTDSEQYSFVVNDLRKAANNPDIKWIIVTMHYPFYSSPNTCKESDCAGNKESRE
;
A
#
# COMPACT_ATOMS: atom_id res chain seq x y z
N MET A 1 -43.81 7.02 68.96
CA MET A 1 -43.00 6.06 68.18
C MET A 1 -42.22 6.85 67.16
N ILE A 2 -40.90 6.86 67.25
CA ILE A 2 -40.00 7.72 66.45
C ILE A 2 -39.77 7.06 65.09
N GLN A 3 -40.10 7.78 64.02
CA GLN A 3 -39.98 7.31 62.64
C GLN A 3 -38.52 7.49 62.19
N TYR A 4 -37.76 6.40 62.11
CA TYR A 4 -36.38 6.42 61.63
C TYR A 4 -36.33 6.83 60.14
N PRO A 5 -35.45 7.75 59.72
CA PRO A 5 -35.44 8.23 58.34
C PRO A 5 -34.73 7.22 57.44
N GLN A 6 -35.48 6.24 56.92
CA GLN A 6 -35.00 5.24 55.94
C GLN A 6 -34.44 5.89 54.64
N ASN A 7 -34.75 7.15 54.37
CA ASN A 7 -34.38 7.85 53.14
C ASN A 7 -32.97 8.48 53.15
N ILE A 8 -32.32 8.62 54.31
CA ILE A 8 -30.99 9.25 54.38
C ILE A 8 -29.92 8.31 53.79
N HIS A 9 -30.01 7.01 54.08
CA HIS A 9 -29.09 6.02 53.56
C HIS A 9 -29.18 5.85 52.05
N ILE A 10 -30.40 5.92 51.49
CA ILE A 10 -30.63 5.82 50.04
C ILE A 10 -30.06 7.04 49.32
N LYS A 11 -30.30 8.26 49.82
CA LYS A 11 -29.74 9.48 49.23
C LYS A 11 -28.20 9.49 49.27
N LEU A 12 -27.62 9.06 50.40
CA LEU A 12 -26.17 8.97 50.54
C LEU A 12 -25.57 7.94 49.57
N LEU A 13 -26.25 6.80 49.38
CA LEU A 13 -25.84 5.77 48.42
C LEU A 13 -25.83 6.32 46.99
N PHE A 14 -26.88 7.03 46.57
CA PHE A 14 -26.93 7.66 45.25
C PHE A 14 -25.83 8.71 45.07
N SER A 15 -25.57 9.55 46.08
CA SER A 15 -24.49 10.54 46.02
C SER A 15 -23.11 9.89 45.90
N ILE A 16 -22.85 8.79 46.62
CA ILE A 16 -21.59 8.05 46.55
C ILE A 16 -21.42 7.40 45.17
N VAL A 17 -22.47 6.78 44.63
CA VAL A 17 -22.45 6.16 43.29
C VAL A 17 -22.22 7.21 42.20
N SER A 18 -22.87 8.38 42.31
CA SER A 18 -22.65 9.48 41.37
C SER A 18 -21.23 10.04 41.44
N LEU A 19 -20.64 10.19 42.62
CA LEU A 19 -19.24 10.60 42.77
C LEU A 19 -18.26 9.56 42.21
N LEU A 20 -18.53 8.27 42.43
CA LEU A 20 -17.73 7.17 41.87
C LEU A 20 -17.79 7.16 40.34
N LEU A 21 -18.97 7.34 39.75
CA LEU A 21 -19.13 7.48 38.30
C LEU A 21 -18.39 8.71 37.76
N LEU A 22 -18.48 9.85 38.44
CA LEU A 22 -17.76 11.06 38.05
C LEU A 22 -16.25 10.87 38.12
N ALA A 23 -15.75 10.18 39.16
CA ALA A 23 -14.35 9.86 39.31
C ALA A 23 -13.88 8.87 38.24
N ILE A 24 -14.69 7.89 37.86
CA ILE A 24 -14.38 7.00 36.73
C ILE A 24 -14.33 7.79 35.42
N VAL A 25 -15.23 8.74 35.17
CA VAL A 25 -15.19 9.55 33.92
C VAL A 25 -14.01 10.53 33.92
N ALA A 26 -13.67 11.13 35.07
CA ALA A 26 -12.62 12.14 35.19
C ALA A 26 -11.20 11.55 35.33
N TYR A 27 -11.08 10.37 35.93
CA TYR A 27 -9.80 9.70 36.21
C TYR A 27 -9.64 8.34 35.51
N ALA A 28 -10.63 7.88 34.74
CA ALA A 28 -10.30 6.91 33.71
C ALA A 28 -9.22 7.57 32.86
N PRO A 29 -8.08 6.90 32.63
CA PRO A 29 -7.14 7.38 31.64
C PRO A 29 -7.91 7.61 30.34
N PRO A 30 -7.46 8.52 29.45
CA PRO A 30 -8.05 8.74 28.12
C PRO A 30 -7.81 7.49 27.23
N PHE A 31 -8.28 6.34 27.68
CA PHE A 31 -8.13 5.04 27.06
C PHE A 31 -9.01 4.97 25.82
N LEU A 32 -10.12 5.72 25.80
CA LEU A 32 -10.97 5.85 24.63
C LEU A 32 -10.52 6.92 23.62
N GLN A 33 -9.63 7.84 23.98
CA GLN A 33 -9.19 8.92 23.07
C GLN A 33 -7.90 8.59 22.32
N LYS A 34 -7.21 7.50 22.69
CA LYS A 34 -6.57 6.62 21.71
C LYS A 34 -7.65 5.90 20.88
N VAL A 35 -8.58 6.66 20.32
CA VAL A 35 -9.21 6.30 19.06
C VAL A 35 -8.04 6.13 18.12
N LEU A 36 -7.70 4.88 17.83
CA LEU A 36 -6.95 4.38 16.70
C LEU A 36 -6.55 5.50 15.72
N ALA A 37 -5.50 6.25 16.04
CA ALA A 37 -4.82 6.99 14.99
C ALA A 37 -4.32 5.88 14.08
N ALA A 38 -4.91 5.79 12.87
CA ALA A 38 -4.46 4.82 11.89
C ALA A 38 -2.94 4.97 11.81
N SER A 39 -2.21 3.87 12.04
CA SER A 39 -0.76 3.89 11.87
C SER A 39 -0.48 4.40 10.47
N ASP A 40 0.37 5.41 10.35
CA ASP A 40 0.76 5.95 9.04
C ASP A 40 1.27 4.80 8.16
N THR A 41 0.68 4.67 6.97
CA THR A 41 1.10 3.69 5.97
C THR A 41 2.14 4.37 5.09
N HIS A 42 3.41 4.02 5.27
CA HIS A 42 4.52 4.47 4.45
C HIS A 42 4.69 3.52 3.27
N ILE A 43 4.49 4.06 2.08
CA ILE A 43 4.59 3.33 0.82
C ILE A 43 5.72 3.96 0.02
N VAL A 44 6.66 3.14 -0.42
CA VAL A 44 7.67 3.54 -1.42
C VAL A 44 7.25 2.98 -2.77
N ALA A 45 7.48 3.71 -3.85
CA ALA A 45 7.22 3.24 -5.20
C ALA A 45 8.42 3.52 -6.11
N ALA A 46 8.78 2.57 -6.97
CA ALA A 46 9.83 2.72 -7.98
C ALA A 46 9.58 1.75 -9.14
N GLY A 47 9.89 2.17 -10.37
CA GLY A 47 9.90 1.34 -11.58
C GLY A 47 11.26 1.39 -12.26
N ASP A 48 11.40 0.66 -13.38
CA ASP A 48 12.56 0.77 -14.28
C ASP A 48 13.88 0.47 -13.54
N TRP A 49 13.95 -0.73 -12.97
CA TRP A 49 14.94 -1.08 -11.96
C TRP A 49 16.30 -1.46 -12.56
N GLY A 50 16.31 -2.39 -13.50
CA GLY A 50 17.52 -3.03 -14.02
C GLY A 50 18.31 -3.82 -12.97
N CYS A 51 19.46 -4.34 -13.39
CA CYS A 51 20.39 -5.08 -12.55
C CYS A 51 21.73 -4.36 -12.43
N SER A 52 21.77 -3.27 -11.64
CA SER A 52 22.96 -2.42 -11.48
C SER A 52 23.23 -2.01 -10.02
N SER A 53 24.38 -1.39 -9.78
CA SER A 53 24.69 -0.77 -8.48
C SER A 53 23.76 0.40 -8.13
N ASN A 54 23.06 0.99 -9.11
CA ASN A 54 22.02 1.98 -8.83
C ASN A 54 20.76 1.32 -8.28
N THR A 55 20.41 0.12 -8.76
CA THR A 55 19.31 -0.69 -8.23
C THR A 55 19.55 -1.00 -6.75
N GLU A 56 20.78 -1.40 -6.39
CA GLU A 56 21.17 -1.63 -4.98
C GLU A 56 21.01 -0.36 -4.13
N LYS A 57 21.40 0.82 -4.64
CA LYS A 57 21.17 2.10 -3.96
C LYS A 57 19.68 2.40 -3.80
N THR A 58 18.85 2.16 -4.81
CA THR A 58 17.39 2.32 -4.73
C THR A 58 16.80 1.42 -3.65
N VAL A 59 17.21 0.15 -3.60
CA VAL A 59 16.79 -0.80 -2.55
C VAL A 59 17.20 -0.31 -1.16
N ASN A 60 18.45 0.16 -1.01
CA ASN A 60 18.93 0.68 0.28
C ASN A 60 18.20 1.96 0.70
N ASN A 61 17.91 2.86 -0.24
CA ASN A 61 17.12 4.06 0.02
C ASN A 61 15.70 3.69 0.48
N ALA A 62 15.02 2.80 -0.24
CA ALA A 62 13.69 2.32 0.12
C ALA A 62 13.69 1.66 1.51
N LYS A 63 14.66 0.78 1.78
CA LYS A 63 14.82 0.13 3.09
C LYS A 63 15.05 1.14 4.22
N SER A 64 15.86 2.18 3.99
CA SER A 64 16.18 3.20 5.00
C SER A 64 14.96 4.00 5.46
N MET A 65 13.91 4.07 4.63
CA MET A 65 12.64 4.72 4.96
C MET A 65 11.74 3.85 5.86
N ASN A 66 12.12 2.59 6.11
CA ASN A 66 11.34 1.60 6.87
C ASN A 66 9.85 1.54 6.46
N PRO A 67 9.53 1.36 5.15
CA PRO A 67 8.15 1.34 4.68
C PRO A 67 7.46 0.01 5.01
N GLN A 68 6.13 0.04 5.10
CA GLN A 68 5.32 -1.17 5.19
C GLN A 68 5.05 -1.81 3.82
N LEU A 69 5.25 -1.06 2.74
CA LEU A 69 4.98 -1.50 1.36
C LEU A 69 5.98 -0.86 0.38
N LEU A 70 6.52 -1.69 -0.52
CA LEU A 70 7.24 -1.25 -1.71
C LEU A 70 6.43 -1.65 -2.95
N LEU A 71 6.02 -0.67 -3.75
CA LEU A 71 5.38 -0.85 -5.05
C LEU A 71 6.45 -0.84 -6.14
N ALA A 72 6.77 -2.00 -6.68
CA ALA A 72 7.68 -2.12 -7.81
C ALA A 72 6.86 -2.04 -9.12
N LEU A 73 7.11 -1.01 -9.94
CA LEU A 73 6.22 -0.57 -11.02
C LEU A 73 6.59 -1.13 -12.41
N GLY A 74 7.09 -2.36 -12.46
CA GLY A 74 7.50 -3.02 -13.71
C GLY A 74 8.93 -2.69 -14.14
N ASP A 75 9.36 -3.38 -15.18
CA ASP A 75 10.67 -3.32 -15.81
C ASP A 75 11.81 -3.64 -14.84
N TYR A 76 11.91 -4.93 -14.51
CA TYR A 76 12.73 -5.40 -13.39
C TYR A 76 14.17 -5.70 -13.78
N SER A 77 14.36 -6.77 -14.54
CA SER A 77 15.73 -7.26 -14.81
C SER A 77 16.34 -6.61 -16.05
N TYR A 78 15.52 -6.27 -17.06
CA TYR A 78 15.96 -6.02 -18.44
C TYR A 78 16.79 -7.17 -19.05
N GLU A 79 16.76 -8.33 -18.42
CA GLU A 79 17.56 -9.50 -18.77
C GLU A 79 16.69 -10.67 -19.20
N LYS A 80 17.31 -11.77 -19.62
CA LYS A 80 16.58 -13.00 -19.98
C LYS A 80 15.97 -13.73 -18.78
N THR A 81 16.37 -13.40 -17.56
CA THR A 81 15.98 -14.10 -16.32
C THR A 81 15.72 -13.09 -15.20
N SER A 82 14.77 -13.40 -14.33
CA SER A 82 14.40 -12.61 -13.14
C SER A 82 15.47 -12.59 -12.04
N THR A 83 16.38 -13.57 -12.04
CA THR A 83 17.29 -13.87 -10.92
C THR A 83 18.06 -12.66 -10.42
N CYS A 84 18.66 -11.86 -11.32
CA CYS A 84 19.51 -10.76 -10.89
C CYS A 84 18.74 -9.69 -10.10
N TRP A 85 17.52 -9.35 -10.53
CA TRP A 85 16.71 -8.36 -9.84
C TRP A 85 16.15 -8.92 -8.53
N LEU A 86 15.64 -10.16 -8.55
CA LEU A 86 15.17 -10.85 -7.34
C LEU A 86 16.26 -10.96 -6.27
N ASP A 87 17.50 -11.21 -6.67
CA ASP A 87 18.64 -11.23 -5.75
C ASP A 87 18.93 -9.85 -5.14
N LEU A 88 18.84 -8.78 -5.93
CA LEU A 88 19.07 -7.41 -5.48
C LEU A 88 17.99 -6.91 -4.50
N ILE A 89 16.72 -7.31 -4.69
CA ILE A 89 15.61 -6.86 -3.84
C ILE A 89 15.40 -7.68 -2.58
N LYS A 90 16.14 -8.78 -2.35
CA LYS A 90 16.04 -9.62 -1.14
C LYS A 90 15.87 -8.83 0.18
N PRO A 91 16.56 -7.70 0.42
CA PRO A 91 16.38 -6.92 1.66
C PRO A 91 14.99 -6.31 1.86
N VAL A 92 14.17 -6.19 0.80
CA VAL A 92 12.83 -5.58 0.79
C VAL A 92 11.77 -6.48 0.12
N ASP A 93 12.14 -7.69 -0.29
CA ASP A 93 11.29 -8.63 -1.03
C ASP A 93 9.96 -8.91 -0.31
N SER A 94 10.00 -9.12 1.01
CA SER A 94 8.81 -9.46 1.80
C SER A 94 7.74 -8.36 1.87
N ILE A 95 8.11 -7.10 1.60
CA ILE A 95 7.18 -5.97 1.56
C ILE A 95 6.89 -5.51 0.12
N THR A 96 7.41 -6.22 -0.88
CA THR A 96 7.31 -5.81 -2.28
C THR A 96 6.03 -6.34 -2.92
N LYS A 97 5.35 -5.47 -3.66
CA LYS A 97 4.23 -5.80 -4.56
C LYS A 97 4.58 -5.30 -5.96
N ILE A 98 4.40 -6.16 -6.94
CA ILE A 98 4.90 -5.95 -8.29
C ILE A 98 3.80 -5.58 -9.27
N ASN A 99 4.14 -4.77 -10.25
CA ASN A 99 3.41 -4.64 -11.50
C ASN A 99 4.15 -5.36 -12.65
N PHE A 100 3.71 -5.25 -13.90
CA PHE A 100 4.45 -5.79 -15.04
C PHE A 100 4.64 -4.69 -16.07
N GLY A 101 5.89 -4.54 -16.54
CA GLY A 101 6.24 -3.65 -17.63
C GLY A 101 6.56 -4.40 -18.91
N ASN A 102 6.78 -3.65 -19.99
CA ASN A 102 7.02 -4.21 -21.32
C ASN A 102 8.39 -4.92 -21.45
N HIS A 103 9.29 -4.77 -20.48
CA HIS A 103 10.52 -5.57 -20.41
C HIS A 103 10.35 -6.85 -19.57
N ASP A 104 9.21 -7.03 -18.91
CA ASP A 104 8.89 -8.24 -18.15
C ASP A 104 8.00 -9.21 -18.94
N ASP A 105 7.22 -8.69 -19.90
CA ASP A 105 6.21 -9.43 -20.68
C ASP A 105 6.74 -10.21 -21.89
N GLY A 106 7.91 -9.82 -22.41
CA GLY A 106 8.36 -10.24 -23.74
C GLY A 106 8.71 -11.71 -23.90
N LYS A 107 8.64 -12.51 -22.82
CA LYS A 107 8.83 -13.97 -22.81
C LYS A 107 7.98 -14.60 -21.71
N ASP A 108 7.12 -15.56 -22.04
CA ASP A 108 6.29 -16.30 -21.08
C ASP A 108 7.07 -16.80 -19.86
N SER A 109 8.35 -17.18 -20.02
CA SER A 109 9.20 -17.64 -18.91
C SER A 109 9.50 -16.56 -17.87
N LEU A 110 9.62 -15.30 -18.27
CA LEU A 110 10.00 -14.19 -17.39
C LEU A 110 8.80 -13.74 -16.55
N VAL A 111 7.65 -13.49 -17.19
CA VAL A 111 6.37 -13.22 -16.51
C VAL A 111 6.06 -14.32 -15.50
N ASN A 112 6.12 -15.58 -15.92
CA ASN A 112 5.82 -16.72 -15.04
C ASN A 112 6.79 -16.81 -13.87
N SER A 113 8.05 -16.43 -14.04
CA SER A 113 9.01 -16.41 -12.94
C SER A 113 8.62 -15.39 -11.87
N TYR A 114 8.19 -14.19 -12.25
CA TYR A 114 7.75 -13.19 -11.29
C TYR A 114 6.40 -13.56 -10.65
N LEU A 115 5.43 -14.01 -11.45
CA LEU A 115 4.15 -14.50 -10.93
C LEU A 115 4.36 -15.59 -9.89
N THR A 116 5.24 -16.56 -10.17
CA THR A 116 5.56 -17.65 -9.24
C THR A 116 6.24 -17.14 -7.97
N HIS A 117 7.25 -16.27 -8.09
CA HIS A 117 7.97 -15.73 -6.93
C HIS A 117 7.06 -14.94 -5.98
N PHE A 118 6.16 -14.12 -6.53
CA PHE A 118 5.26 -13.27 -5.74
C PHE A 118 3.90 -13.93 -5.43
N GLY A 119 3.68 -15.17 -5.83
CA GLY A 119 2.44 -15.91 -5.55
C GLY A 119 1.20 -15.34 -6.25
N LEU A 120 1.38 -14.79 -7.46
CA LEU A 120 0.33 -14.17 -8.25
C LEU A 120 -0.15 -15.13 -9.35
N SER A 121 -1.46 -15.17 -9.59
CA SER A 121 -2.06 -15.94 -10.69
C SER A 121 -2.26 -15.13 -11.97
N LYS A 122 -2.27 -13.80 -11.85
CA LYS A 122 -2.51 -12.85 -12.93
C LYS A 122 -1.62 -11.62 -12.74
N PRO A 123 -1.26 -10.90 -13.82
CA PRO A 123 -0.45 -9.69 -13.74
C PRO A 123 -1.22 -8.47 -13.24
N TYR A 124 -2.56 -8.56 -13.12
CA TYR A 124 -3.42 -7.58 -12.47
C TYR A 124 -4.10 -8.19 -11.25
N TYR A 125 -4.15 -7.44 -10.16
CA TYR A 125 -4.68 -7.88 -8.87
C TYR A 125 -4.91 -6.67 -7.95
N SER A 126 -5.48 -6.91 -6.77
CA SER A 126 -5.68 -5.87 -5.76
C SER A 126 -5.45 -6.42 -4.35
N PHE A 127 -5.18 -5.53 -3.40
CA PHE A 127 -5.02 -5.87 -1.99
C PHE A 127 -5.26 -4.65 -1.10
N ASP A 128 -5.57 -4.90 0.18
CA ASP A 128 -5.73 -3.86 1.18
C ASP A 128 -4.56 -3.88 2.17
N ILE A 129 -4.07 -2.70 2.53
CA ILE A 129 -3.12 -2.50 3.63
C ILE A 129 -3.62 -1.35 4.51
N HIS A 130 -3.93 -1.67 5.77
CA HIS A 130 -4.63 -0.75 6.67
C HIS A 130 -5.90 -0.17 6.02
N ASN A 131 -5.94 1.16 5.80
CA ASN A 131 -7.04 1.89 5.18
C ASN A 131 -6.77 2.24 3.71
N VAL A 132 -5.80 1.59 3.07
CA VAL A 132 -5.41 1.81 1.67
C VAL A 132 -5.77 0.58 0.86
N HIS A 133 -6.56 0.76 -0.19
CA HIS A 133 -6.79 -0.22 -1.22
C HIS A 133 -5.83 0.05 -2.38
N VAL A 134 -5.07 -0.96 -2.80
CA VAL A 134 -4.16 -0.87 -3.94
C VAL A 134 -4.68 -1.77 -5.04
N LEU A 135 -4.89 -1.17 -6.22
CA LEU A 135 -5.22 -1.88 -7.46
C LEU A 135 -4.02 -1.83 -8.40
N THR A 136 -3.52 -3.00 -8.79
CA THR A 136 -2.47 -3.14 -9.80
C THR A 136 -3.08 -3.53 -11.13
N MET A 137 -2.92 -2.66 -12.13
CA MET A 137 -3.35 -2.86 -13.51
C MET A 137 -2.16 -3.22 -14.40
N ALA A 138 -2.35 -4.20 -15.27
CA ALA A 138 -1.37 -4.65 -16.24
C ALA A 138 -1.62 -3.93 -17.58
N THR A 139 -0.73 -3.01 -17.93
CA THR A 139 -0.78 -2.27 -19.21
C THR A 139 -0.42 -3.13 -20.42
N GLU A 140 0.28 -4.24 -20.17
CA GLU A 140 0.70 -5.20 -21.19
C GLU A 140 -0.40 -6.20 -21.56
N GLU A 141 -1.51 -6.20 -20.80
CA GLU A 141 -2.68 -7.04 -21.03
C GLU A 141 -3.82 -6.28 -21.71
N LYS A 142 -4.79 -6.99 -22.29
CA LYS A 142 -6.02 -6.33 -22.78
C LYS A 142 -6.76 -5.67 -21.62
N PHE A 143 -7.04 -4.36 -21.76
CA PHE A 143 -7.79 -3.55 -20.79
C PHE A 143 -9.02 -2.85 -21.37
N GLY A 144 -9.43 -3.19 -22.61
CA GLY A 144 -10.66 -2.70 -23.23
C GLY A 144 -11.93 -3.17 -22.49
N THR A 145 -13.08 -2.55 -22.78
CA THR A 145 -14.35 -2.81 -22.06
C THR A 145 -14.86 -4.26 -22.15
N ASP A 146 -14.36 -5.02 -23.12
CA ASP A 146 -14.63 -6.43 -23.36
C ASP A 146 -13.62 -7.38 -22.69
N SER A 147 -12.61 -6.84 -21.99
CA SER A 147 -11.56 -7.63 -21.34
C SER A 147 -11.94 -8.12 -19.94
N GLU A 148 -11.30 -9.22 -19.52
CA GLU A 148 -11.37 -9.70 -18.14
C GLU A 148 -10.84 -8.68 -17.15
N GLN A 149 -9.73 -8.00 -17.49
CA GLN A 149 -9.12 -7.00 -16.63
C GLN A 149 -10.08 -5.82 -16.40
N TYR A 150 -10.75 -5.32 -17.42
CA TYR A 150 -11.72 -4.24 -17.26
C TYR A 150 -12.85 -4.65 -16.31
N SER A 151 -13.39 -5.86 -16.49
CA SER A 151 -14.44 -6.40 -15.61
C SER A 151 -13.95 -6.58 -14.17
N PHE A 152 -12.70 -7.01 -13.97
CA PHE A 152 -12.05 -7.08 -12.67
C PHE A 152 -11.95 -5.70 -12.02
N VAL A 153 -11.34 -4.72 -12.71
CA VAL A 153 -11.12 -3.35 -12.23
C VAL A 153 -12.43 -2.67 -11.82
N VAL A 154 -13.46 -2.74 -12.66
CA VAL A 154 -14.76 -2.11 -12.35
C VAL A 154 -15.38 -2.70 -11.09
N ASN A 155 -15.32 -4.02 -10.92
CA ASN A 155 -15.90 -4.69 -9.76
C ASN A 155 -15.07 -4.46 -8.49
N ASP A 156 -13.75 -4.45 -8.62
CA ASP A 156 -12.80 -4.23 -7.54
C ASP A 156 -12.92 -2.80 -6.97
N LEU A 157 -12.85 -1.79 -7.84
CA LEU A 157 -13.02 -0.38 -7.43
C LEU A 157 -14.41 -0.11 -6.83
N ARG A 158 -15.47 -0.77 -7.34
CA ARG A 158 -16.81 -0.65 -6.73
C ARG A 158 -16.82 -1.21 -5.31
N LYS A 159 -16.12 -2.31 -5.04
CA LYS A 159 -16.03 -2.87 -3.68
C LYS A 159 -15.23 -1.93 -2.77
N ALA A 160 -14.06 -1.48 -3.22
CA ALA A 160 -13.20 -0.58 -2.47
C ALA A 160 -13.90 0.74 -2.12
N ALA A 161 -14.58 1.37 -3.09
CA ALA A 161 -15.29 2.64 -2.89
C ALA A 161 -16.50 2.53 -1.93
N ASN A 162 -17.08 1.33 -1.78
CA ASN A 162 -18.19 1.09 -0.85
C ASN A 162 -17.72 0.57 0.52
N ASN A 163 -16.42 0.36 0.72
CA ASN A 163 -15.88 -0.07 2.00
C ASN A 163 -15.58 1.15 2.89
N PRO A 164 -16.30 1.38 4.00
CA PRO A 164 -16.09 2.55 4.85
C PRO A 164 -14.73 2.57 5.55
N ASP A 165 -14.02 1.44 5.62
CA ASP A 165 -12.70 1.34 6.25
C ASP A 165 -11.57 1.76 5.29
N ILE A 166 -11.82 1.75 3.99
CA ILE A 166 -10.88 2.24 2.98
C ILE A 166 -11.00 3.76 2.84
N LYS A 167 -9.88 4.46 3.04
CA LYS A 167 -9.78 5.93 2.92
C LYS A 167 -8.99 6.35 1.69
N TRP A 168 -8.13 5.48 1.18
CA TRP A 168 -7.30 5.73 0.02
C TRP A 168 -7.43 4.61 -0.99
N ILE A 169 -7.53 4.97 -2.26
CA ILE A 169 -7.40 4.03 -3.38
C ILE A 169 -6.16 4.48 -4.17
N ILE A 170 -5.19 3.59 -4.32
CA ILE A 170 -4.01 3.79 -5.16
C ILE A 170 -4.10 2.83 -6.33
N VAL A 171 -3.91 3.34 -7.54
CA VAL A 171 -3.84 2.53 -8.76
C VAL A 171 -2.40 2.54 -9.27
N THR A 172 -1.82 1.37 -9.49
CA THR A 172 -0.47 1.22 -10.06
C THR A 172 -0.56 0.65 -11.47
N MET A 173 0.21 1.22 -12.38
CA MET A 173 0.36 0.78 -13.77
C MET A 173 1.79 1.07 -14.24
N HIS A 174 2.25 0.40 -15.32
CA HIS A 174 3.60 0.60 -15.83
C HIS A 174 3.59 1.73 -16.86
N TYR A 175 2.86 1.55 -17.97
CA TYR A 175 2.69 2.64 -18.93
C TYR A 175 1.82 3.77 -18.36
N PRO A 176 2.34 5.01 -18.29
CA PRO A 176 1.57 6.13 -17.77
C PRO A 176 0.51 6.57 -18.78
N PHE A 177 -0.73 6.78 -18.33
CA PHE A 177 -1.78 7.38 -19.16
C PHE A 177 -1.52 8.85 -19.49
N TYR A 178 -0.81 9.54 -18.61
CA TYR A 178 -0.43 10.94 -18.77
C TYR A 178 1.06 11.09 -18.51
N SER A 179 1.79 11.50 -19.54
CA SER A 179 3.19 11.91 -19.43
C SER A 179 3.41 13.09 -20.37
N SER A 180 4.30 14.02 -19.98
CA SER A 180 4.77 15.04 -20.91
C SER A 180 5.58 14.37 -22.02
N PRO A 181 5.45 14.76 -23.29
CA PRO A 181 6.26 14.20 -24.36
C PRO A 181 7.75 14.31 -24.01
N ASN A 182 8.45 13.18 -23.90
CA ASN A 182 9.89 13.14 -23.87
C ASN A 182 10.38 12.69 -25.26
N THR A 183 11.16 13.53 -25.92
CA THR A 183 11.81 13.17 -27.20
C THR A 183 13.16 12.50 -26.98
N CYS A 184 13.56 12.34 -25.72
CA CYS A 184 14.86 11.83 -25.34
C CYS A 184 14.86 10.30 -25.45
N LYS A 185 15.77 9.79 -26.29
CA LYS A 185 16.09 8.37 -26.33
C LYS A 185 17.03 8.06 -25.16
N GLU A 186 17.00 6.83 -24.66
CA GLU A 186 17.71 6.37 -23.45
C GLU A 186 19.19 6.82 -23.37
N SER A 187 19.90 6.90 -24.50
CA SER A 187 21.29 7.37 -24.58
C SER A 187 21.49 8.88 -24.31
N ASP A 188 20.44 9.68 -24.46
CA ASP A 188 20.48 11.14 -24.44
C ASP A 188 19.79 11.73 -23.19
N CYS A 189 19.18 10.87 -22.37
CA CYS A 189 18.52 11.22 -21.10
C CYS A 189 19.54 11.47 -19.97
N ALA A 190 20.41 12.48 -20.11
CA ALA A 190 21.15 12.99 -18.95
C ALA A 190 20.20 13.86 -18.11
N GLY A 191 19.69 13.34 -17.00
CA GLY A 191 18.86 14.13 -16.08
C GLY A 191 19.60 15.42 -15.69
N ASN A 192 18.92 16.57 -15.78
CA ASN A 192 19.51 17.86 -15.47
C ASN A 192 20.06 17.84 -14.03
N LYS A 193 21.35 18.18 -13.88
CA LYS A 193 22.02 18.27 -12.57
C LYS A 193 21.29 19.23 -11.63
N GLU A 194 20.69 20.28 -12.19
CA GLU A 194 19.93 21.31 -11.47
C GLU A 194 18.60 20.79 -10.88
N SER A 195 18.10 19.64 -11.36
CA SER A 195 16.92 18.98 -10.80
C SER A 195 17.27 17.89 -9.77
N ARG A 196 18.56 17.70 -9.46
CA ARG A 196 19.08 16.70 -8.50
C ARG A 196 19.55 17.32 -7.17
N GLU A 197 19.51 18.64 -7.05
CA GLU A 197 19.84 19.44 -5.87
C GLU A 197 18.59 20.20 -5.38
#